data_AF-A0A7V1WD02-F1
#
_entry.id   AF-A0A7V1WD02-F1
#
_cell.length_a   1.000
_cell.length_b   1.000
_cell.length_c   1.000
_cell.angle_alpha   90.00
_cell.angle_beta   90.00
_cell.angle_gamma   90.00
#
_symmetry.space_group_name_H-M   'P 1'
#
loop_
_entity.id
_entity.type
_entity.pdbx_description
1 polymer ?
#
loop_
_entity_poly.entity_id
_entity_poly.type
_entity_poly.pdbx_seq_one_letter_code
_entity_poly.pdbx_strand_id
1 'polypeptide(L)' 'MDLALSDEQRLLVETVRAFVDRELVPHEEEVERTDEVPPELAREIRAKALALGIYAAYHQPERVFPQRPEPNN' A
#
# COMPACT_ATOMS: atom_id res chain seq x y z
N MET A 1 2.84 6.08 29.42
CA MET A 1 2.32 5.84 28.06
C MET A 1 2.45 4.35 27.80
N ASP A 2 1.34 3.67 27.57
CA ASP A 2 1.36 2.27 27.12
C ASP A 2 1.38 2.30 25.58
N LEU A 3 2.39 1.68 24.98
CA LEU A 3 2.58 1.62 23.53
C LEU A 3 1.96 0.35 22.93
N ALA A 4 1.29 -0.47 23.73
CA ALA A 4 0.62 -1.67 23.26
C ALA A 4 -0.57 -1.30 22.35
N LEU A 5 -0.61 -1.95 21.17
CA LEU A 5 -1.78 -1.88 20.29
C LEU A 5 -2.99 -2.53 20.96
N SER A 6 -4.17 -1.94 20.80
CA SER A 6 -5.43 -2.60 21.13
C SER A 6 -5.66 -3.82 20.25
N ASP A 7 -6.54 -4.72 20.67
CA ASP A 7 -6.88 -5.93 19.89
C ASP A 7 -7.43 -5.58 18.50
N GLU A 8 -8.24 -4.52 18.41
CA GLU A 8 -8.75 -4.01 17.14
C GLU A 8 -7.61 -3.49 16.23
N GLN A 9 -6.68 -2.73 16.78
CA GLN A 9 -5.52 -2.24 16.03
C GLN A 9 -4.62 -3.39 15.57
N ARG A 10 -4.48 -4.43 16.40
CA ARG A 10 -3.73 -5.64 16.04
C ARG A 10 -4.38 -6.38 14.88
N LEU A 11 -5.70 -6.57 14.94
CA LEU A 11 -6.46 -7.22 13.87
C LEU A 11 -6.36 -6.44 12.54
N LEU A 12 -6.40 -5.10 12.61
CA LEU A 12 -6.18 -4.24 11.44
C LEU A 12 -4.77 -4.45 10.85
N VAL A 13 -3.74 -4.45 11.68
CA VAL A 13 -2.35 -4.69 11.25
C VAL A 13 -2.20 -6.05 10.60
N GLU A 14 -2.78 -7.10 11.19
CA GLU A 14 -2.76 -8.45 10.63
C GLU A 14 -3.46 -8.53 9.28
N THR A 15 -4.59 -7.84 9.13
CA THR A 15 -5.33 -7.77 7.86
C THR A 15 -4.51 -7.09 6.77
N VAL A 16 -3.85 -5.97 7.09
CA VAL A 16 -2.99 -5.25 6.14
C VAL A 16 -1.76 -6.09 5.78
N ARG A 17 -1.11 -6.75 6.75
CA ARG A 17 0.04 -7.64 6.47
C ARG A 17 -0.33 -8.77 5.53
N ALA A 18 -1.43 -9.46 5.81
CA ALA A 18 -1.91 -10.55 4.96
C ALA A 18 -2.24 -10.06 3.54
N PHE A 19 -2.73 -8.83 3.38
CA PHE A 19 -2.95 -8.24 2.07
C PHE A 19 -1.64 -7.97 1.32
N VAL A 20 -0.64 -7.38 1.99
CA VAL A 20 0.68 -7.12 1.40
C VAL A 20 1.34 -8.43 0.95
N ASP A 21 1.36 -9.44 1.81
CA ASP A 21 2.00 -10.73 1.52
C ASP A 21 1.37 -11.45 0.32
N ARG A 22 0.06 -11.27 0.12
CA ARG A 22 -0.69 -11.96 -0.93
C ARG A 22 -0.72 -11.20 -2.25
N GLU A 23 -0.79 -9.88 -2.19
CA GLU A 23 -1.11 -9.04 -3.36
C GLU A 23 0.05 -8.16 -3.81
N LEU A 24 1.04 -7.86 -2.95
CA LEU A 24 2.17 -6.98 -3.28
C LEU A 24 3.48 -7.77 -3.40
N VAL A 25 3.80 -8.63 -2.43
CA VAL A 25 5.05 -9.42 -2.42
C VAL A 25 5.27 -10.24 -3.70
N PRO A 26 4.26 -10.87 -4.33
CA PRO A 26 4.46 -11.60 -5.59
C PRO A 26 4.97 -10.76 -6.76
N HIS A 27 4.86 -9.43 -6.67
CA HIS A 27 5.27 -8.50 -7.73
C HIS A 27 6.55 -7.73 -7.38
N GLU A 28 7.16 -7.98 -6.22
CA GLU A 28 8.34 -7.25 -5.74
C GLU A 28 9.53 -7.39 -6.71
N GLU A 29 9.85 -8.60 -7.14
CA GLU A 29 10.97 -8.86 -8.07
C GLU A 29 10.76 -8.18 -9.42
N GLU A 30 9.53 -8.15 -9.93
CA GLU A 30 9.22 -7.48 -11.19
C GLU A 30 9.36 -5.97 -11.07
N VAL A 31 8.80 -5.37 -10.01
CA VAL A 31 8.90 -3.93 -9.76
C VAL A 31 10.34 -3.51 -9.51
N GLU A 32 11.13 -4.31 -8.79
CA GLU A 32 12.57 -4.05 -8.58
C GLU A 32 13.35 -4.12 -9.90
N ARG A 33 13.01 -5.08 -10.76
CA ARG A 33 13.66 -5.24 -12.08
C ARG A 33 13.30 -4.13 -13.05
N THR A 34 12.06 -3.63 -13.02
CA THR A 34 11.57 -2.60 -13.96
C THR A 34 11.70 -1.18 -13.42
N ASP A 35 11.95 -1.01 -12.11
CA ASP A 35 11.87 0.26 -11.37
C ASP A 35 10.53 1.00 -11.58
N GLU A 36 9.48 0.25 -11.92
CA GLU A 36 8.16 0.77 -12.27
C GLU A 36 7.08 -0.18 -11.75
N VAL A 37 5.98 0.39 -11.25
CA VAL A 37 4.76 -0.37 -10.96
C VAL A 37 3.84 -0.29 -12.18
N PRO A 38 3.56 -1.41 -12.88
CA PRO A 38 2.67 -1.39 -14.03
C PRO A 38 1.29 -0.78 -13.66
N PRO A 39 0.76 0.17 -14.44
CA PRO A 39 -0.50 0.85 -14.12
C PRO A 39 -1.68 -0.10 -13.91
N GLU A 40 -1.72 -1.18 -14.68
CA GLU A 40 -2.76 -2.21 -14.57
C GLU A 40 -2.68 -2.99 -13.25
N LEU A 41 -1.46 -3.31 -12.80
CA LEU A 41 -1.22 -3.96 -11.52
C LEU A 41 -1.65 -3.05 -10.36
N ALA A 42 -1.28 -1.77 -10.42
CA ALA A 42 -1.71 -0.78 -9.42
C ALA A 42 -3.24 -0.66 -9.36
N ARG A 43 -3.92 -0.69 -10.52
CA ARG A 43 -5.38 -0.65 -10.61
C ARG A 43 -6.03 -1.88 -9.98
N GLU A 44 -5.50 -3.06 -10.24
CA GLU A 44 -5.99 -4.33 -9.68
C GLU A 44 -5.83 -4.37 -8.16
N ILE A 45 -4.62 -4.09 -7.66
CA ILE A 45 -4.33 -4.08 -6.21
C ILE A 45 -5.24 -3.06 -5.51
N ARG A 46 -5.44 -1.87 -6.10
CA ARG A 46 -6.35 -0.86 -5.57
C ARG A 46 -7.79 -1.34 -5.49
N ALA A 47 -8.29 -2.03 -6.52
CA ALA A 47 -9.64 -2.58 -6.52
C ALA A 47 -9.82 -3.63 -5.42
N LYS A 48 -8.83 -4.50 -5.19
CA LYS A 48 -8.84 -5.50 -4.10
C LYS A 48 -8.79 -4.83 -2.72
N ALA A 49 -7.96 -3.81 -2.54
CA ALA A 49 -7.88 -3.05 -1.30
C ALA A 49 -9.19 -2.31 -0.98
N LEU A 50 -9.89 -1.80 -1.99
CA LEU A 50 -11.23 -1.20 -1.87
C LEU A 50 -12.27 -2.24 -1.46
N ALA A 51 -12.27 -3.41 -2.09
CA ALA A 51 -13.20 -4.49 -1.77
C ALA A 51 -13.04 -5.01 -0.32
N LEU A 52 -11.81 -5.00 0.20
CA LEU A 52 -11.51 -5.38 1.59
C LEU A 52 -11.78 -4.26 2.61
N GLY A 53 -12.17 -3.07 2.16
CA GLY A 53 -12.37 -1.90 3.03
C GLY A 53 -11.07 -1.31 3.61
N ILE A 54 -9.90 -1.89 3.29
CA ILE A 54 -8.57 -1.38 3.69
C ILE A 54 -8.35 0.01 3.11
N TYR A 55 -8.78 0.23 1.86
CA TYR A 55 -8.59 1.50 1.17
C TYR A 55 -9.52 2.62 1.66
N ALA A 56 -10.67 2.28 2.26
CA ALA A 56 -11.58 3.26 2.84
C ALA A 56 -10.98 3.97 4.08
N ALA A 57 -10.01 3.34 4.75
CA ALA A 57 -9.32 3.93 5.90
C ALA A 57 -8.21 4.94 5.51
N TYR A 58 -7.79 5.00 4.24
CA TYR A 58 -6.58 5.73 3.83
C TYR A 58 -6.76 6.87 2.81
N HIS A 59 -7.88 6.99 2.11
CA HIS A 59 -8.01 8.00 1.05
C HIS A 59 -9.03 9.12 1.36
N GLN A 60 -8.49 10.25 1.83
CA GLN A 60 -8.85 11.55 1.26
C GLN A 60 -8.22 11.64 -0.16
N PRO A 61 -8.99 11.97 -1.21
CA PRO A 61 -8.56 11.80 -2.60
C PRO A 61 -7.48 12.80 -3.10
N GLU A 62 -7.01 13.76 -2.29
CA GLU A 62 -6.22 14.92 -2.76
C GLU A 62 -4.72 14.96 -2.44
N ARG A 63 -4.08 13.92 -1.87
CA ARG A 63 -2.62 13.92 -1.73
C ARG A 63 -1.91 13.31 -2.94
N VAL A 64 -1.59 14.19 -3.89
CA VAL A 64 -0.54 13.98 -4.90
C VAL A 64 0.77 13.67 -4.15
N PHE A 65 1.36 12.50 -4.38
CA PHE A 65 2.70 12.20 -3.88
C PHE A 65 3.66 13.29 -4.40
N PRO A 66 4.43 13.97 -3.53
CA PRO A 66 5.38 14.95 -4.02
C PRO A 66 6.42 14.23 -4.87
N GLN A 67 6.47 14.55 -6.16
CA GLN A 67 7.55 14.13 -7.04
C GLN A 67 8.87 14.54 -6.38
N ARG A 68 9.79 13.59 -6.24
CA ARG A 68 11.12 13.81 -5.66
C ARG A 68 11.77 14.98 -6.42
N PRO A 69 12.29 16.03 -5.75
CA PRO A 69 12.95 17.10 -6.47
C PRO A 69 14.20 16.54 -7.17
N GLU A 70 14.32 16.82 -8.47
CA GLU A 70 15.51 16.56 -9.29
C GLU A 70 16.76 17.12 -8.58
N PRO A 71 17.88 16.38 -8.52
CA PRO A 71 19.10 16.90 -7.94
C PRO A 71 19.61 18.08 -8.77
N ASN A 72 19.66 19.26 -8.15
CA ASN A 72 20.18 20.47 -8.78
C ASN A 72 21.68 20.30 -9.06
N ASN A 73 22.07 20.50 -10.32
CA ASN A 73 23.45 20.57 -10.81
C ASN A 73 24.17 21.82 -10.30
#